data_AF-A0A2V7P6U5-F1
#
_entry.id   AF-A0A2V7P6U5-F1
#
_cell.length_a   1.000
_cell.length_b   1.000
_cell.length_c   1.000
_cell.angle_alpha   90.00
_cell.angle_beta   90.00
_cell.angle_gamma   90.00
#
_symmetry.space_group_name_H-M   'P 1'
#
loop_
_entity.id
_entity.type
_entity.pdbx_description
1 polymer ?
#
loop_
_entity_poly.entity_id
_entity_poly.type
_entity_poly.pdbx_seq_one_letter_code
_entity_poly.pdbx_strand_id
1 'polypeptide(L)'
;MATSSHQRLRSSLLLAGVAAAVSLAVGVALVGGQNARGTLERLANARGREIATRVATLASSYMRERRHEVDVLARSPLVVTAARDAASADPQLAVFLRDYPQRSDIAELVLTNSHGVGVVASTGRLGLGTYQQEVWWQAALRDGAFEGYSPGDSSRSGSAVEYAVAVRAPGAARPAGVLRAGVALDRLGQLLATSDLGDGAYLELVDDMGHVIATPNRAQPEPGAQEQAIPREERPVTLVVRTSRGPELVVSAPANQGKWWVLFRQPTSRAYAAVQSTLHTIWLGAAALLVLALLLVWRLGTWVTERVTGAGRGGGSESHDGWRSLGHRRDAPHRVERGGRPAVLGSLDGGCAAAPRRGDPGRGGRGSCDGGADLGVDRADERLHPGDVRDLPGSVAPRRGAGPAGPCGGGRHGEDPANPHHPRRGR
;
A
#
# COMPACT_ATOMS: atom_id res chain seq x y z
N MET A 1 -2.35 74.73 15.91
CA MET A 1 -3.20 73.51 15.90
C MET A 1 -3.09 72.64 14.64
N ALA A 2 -2.65 73.15 13.48
CA ALA A 2 -2.71 72.41 12.20
C ALA A 2 -1.83 71.14 12.06
N THR A 3 -0.95 70.82 13.03
CA THR A 3 0.00 69.69 12.94
C THR A 3 -0.61 68.32 13.23
N SER A 4 -1.73 68.24 13.98
CA SER A 4 -2.29 66.97 14.46
C SER A 4 -3.04 66.17 13.38
N SER A 5 -3.56 66.81 12.33
CA SER A 5 -4.30 66.17 11.24
C SER A 5 -3.39 65.29 10.37
N HIS A 6 -2.25 65.81 9.92
CA HIS A 6 -1.26 65.06 9.15
C HIS A 6 -0.71 63.85 9.91
N GLN A 7 -0.59 63.93 11.24
CA GLN A 7 -0.09 62.82 12.05
C GLN A 7 -1.12 61.68 12.17
N ARG A 8 -2.42 62.00 12.29
CA ARG A 8 -3.51 61.00 12.25
C ARG A 8 -3.65 60.31 10.88
N LEU A 9 -3.53 61.06 9.78
CA LEU A 9 -3.56 60.49 8.43
C LEU A 9 -2.38 59.54 8.16
N ARG A 10 -1.19 59.84 8.69
CA ARG A 10 -0.02 58.96 8.58
C ARG A 10 -0.19 57.66 9.38
N SER A 11 -0.71 57.71 10.60
CA SER A 11 -0.91 56.50 11.41
C SER A 11 -2.00 55.59 10.84
N SER A 12 -3.11 56.14 10.32
CA SER A 12 -4.16 55.33 9.69
C SER A 12 -3.70 54.64 8.41
N LEU A 13 -2.91 55.31 7.56
CA LEU A 13 -2.37 54.72 6.33
C LEU A 13 -1.35 53.60 6.62
N LEU A 14 -0.48 53.79 7.62
CA LEU A 14 0.47 52.74 8.04
C LEU A 14 -0.25 51.53 8.66
N LEU A 15 -1.26 51.77 9.51
CA LEU A 15 -2.10 50.69 10.06
C LEU A 15 -2.83 49.91 8.96
N ALA A 16 -3.40 50.59 7.96
CA ALA A 16 -4.05 49.94 6.83
C ALA A 16 -3.07 49.10 5.99
N GLY A 17 -1.86 49.61 5.72
CA GLY A 17 -0.81 48.89 5.00
C GLY A 17 -0.32 47.64 5.75
N VAL A 18 -0.11 47.74 7.06
CA VAL A 18 0.27 46.60 7.91
C VAL A 18 -0.88 45.57 7.97
N ALA A 19 -2.12 46.00 8.16
CA ALA A 19 -3.29 45.12 8.19
C ALA A 19 -3.45 44.35 6.86
N ALA A 20 -3.29 45.01 5.72
CA ALA A 20 -3.33 44.37 4.40
C ALA A 20 -2.19 43.35 4.21
N ALA A 21 -0.97 43.68 4.63
CA ALA A 21 0.17 42.77 4.55
C ALA A 21 0.00 41.51 5.43
N VAL A 22 -0.51 41.68 6.66
CA VAL A 22 -0.83 40.57 7.58
C VAL A 22 -1.95 39.70 6.99
N SER A 23 -3.03 40.30 6.51
CA SER A 23 -4.15 39.58 5.89
C SER A 23 -3.72 38.77 4.66
N LEU A 24 -2.83 39.32 3.82
CA LEU A 24 -2.29 38.61 2.66
C LEU A 24 -1.45 37.40 3.08
N ALA A 25 -0.51 37.58 4.03
CA ALA A 25 0.35 36.51 4.50
C ALA A 25 -0.44 35.38 5.18
N VAL A 26 -1.44 35.72 6.01
CA VAL A 26 -2.35 34.76 6.65
C VAL A 26 -3.21 34.04 5.60
N GLY A 27 -3.74 34.76 4.60
CA GLY A 27 -4.50 34.16 3.50
C GLY A 27 -3.70 33.13 2.70
N VAL A 28 -2.46 33.47 2.32
CA VAL A 28 -1.55 32.55 1.62
C VAL A 28 -1.19 31.34 2.50
N ALA A 29 -0.91 31.54 3.78
CA ALA A 29 -0.61 30.44 4.71
C ALA A 29 -1.80 29.48 4.90
N LEU A 30 -3.03 30.01 5.00
CA LEU A 30 -4.25 29.20 5.13
C LEU A 30 -4.57 28.41 3.86
N VAL A 31 -4.62 29.08 2.69
CA VAL A 31 -4.95 28.43 1.41
C VAL A 31 -3.86 27.43 1.00
N GLY A 32 -2.58 27.81 1.14
CA GLY A 32 -1.45 26.92 0.88
C GLY A 32 -1.44 25.73 1.83
N GLY A 33 -1.66 25.94 3.13
CA GLY A 33 -1.70 24.89 4.14
C GLY A 33 -2.86 23.90 3.96
N GLN A 34 -4.04 24.37 3.56
CA GLN A 34 -5.19 23.50 3.27
C GLN A 34 -4.97 22.66 2.02
N ASN A 35 -4.53 23.28 0.91
CA ASN A 35 -4.27 22.56 -0.34
C ASN A 35 -3.12 21.54 -0.19
N ALA A 36 -2.03 21.90 0.48
CA ALA A 36 -0.89 21.00 0.71
C ALA A 36 -1.25 19.78 1.57
N ARG A 37 -2.09 19.94 2.61
CA ARG A 37 -2.64 18.81 3.37
C ARG A 37 -3.47 17.90 2.47
N GLY A 38 -4.46 18.45 1.79
CA GLY A 38 -5.38 17.68 0.95
C GLY A 38 -4.71 16.98 -0.25
N THR A 39 -3.56 17.45 -0.75
CA THR A 39 -2.79 16.72 -1.77
C THR A 39 -1.91 15.62 -1.18
N LEU A 40 -1.23 15.88 -0.05
CA LEU A 40 -0.34 14.90 0.58
C LEU A 40 -1.09 13.78 1.31
N GLU A 41 -2.28 14.07 1.86
CA GLU A 41 -3.21 13.03 2.37
C GLU A 41 -3.64 12.09 1.24
N ARG A 42 -3.99 12.63 0.06
CA ARG A 42 -4.28 11.83 -1.13
C ARG A 42 -3.07 11.01 -1.58
N LEU A 43 -1.84 11.55 -1.49
CA LEU A 43 -0.61 10.83 -1.85
C LEU A 43 -0.32 9.67 -0.89
N ALA A 44 -0.40 9.88 0.42
CA ALA A 44 -0.22 8.82 1.42
C ALA A 44 -1.26 7.70 1.28
N ASN A 45 -2.54 8.09 1.12
CA ASN A 45 -3.64 7.15 0.90
C ASN A 45 -3.51 6.40 -0.45
N ALA A 46 -2.92 7.02 -1.48
CA ALA A 46 -2.60 6.36 -2.74
C ALA A 46 -1.45 5.36 -2.57
N ARG A 47 -0.33 5.72 -1.92
CA ARG A 47 0.80 4.81 -1.64
C ARG A 47 0.34 3.57 -0.86
N GLY A 48 -0.38 3.77 0.25
CA GLY A 48 -0.89 2.65 1.06
C GLY A 48 -1.81 1.71 0.27
N ARG A 49 -2.67 2.27 -0.60
CA ARG A 49 -3.54 1.49 -1.48
C ARG A 49 -2.80 0.74 -2.57
N GLU A 50 -1.79 1.36 -3.18
CA GLU A 50 -0.97 0.69 -4.20
C GLU A 50 -0.21 -0.48 -3.57
N ILE A 51 0.43 -0.28 -2.42
CA ILE A 51 1.14 -1.33 -1.67
C ILE A 51 0.18 -2.47 -1.30
N ALA A 52 -0.95 -2.16 -0.65
CA ALA A 52 -1.93 -3.17 -0.26
C ALA A 52 -2.48 -3.96 -1.46
N THR A 53 -2.79 -3.29 -2.58
CA THR A 53 -3.30 -3.93 -3.81
C THR A 53 -2.23 -4.80 -4.49
N ARG A 54 -0.97 -4.33 -4.54
CA ARG A 54 0.17 -5.08 -5.09
C ARG A 54 0.44 -6.35 -4.26
N VAL A 55 0.42 -6.23 -2.94
CA VAL A 55 0.57 -7.34 -1.99
C VAL A 55 -0.61 -8.31 -2.06
N ALA A 56 -1.85 -7.82 -2.15
CA ALA A 56 -3.04 -8.65 -2.35
C ALA A 56 -3.00 -9.42 -3.68
N THR A 57 -2.50 -8.79 -4.74
CA THR A 57 -2.26 -9.44 -6.03
C THR A 57 -1.22 -10.56 -5.90
N LEU A 58 -0.10 -10.30 -5.22
CA LEU A 58 0.96 -11.30 -5.00
C LEU A 58 0.47 -12.50 -4.16
N ALA A 59 -0.25 -12.26 -3.06
CA ALA A 59 -0.86 -13.32 -2.25
C ALA A 59 -1.91 -14.13 -3.04
N SER A 60 -2.72 -13.46 -3.87
CA SER A 60 -3.72 -14.10 -4.75
C SER A 60 -3.07 -14.97 -5.83
N SER A 61 -1.94 -14.53 -6.39
CA SER A 61 -1.17 -15.30 -7.38
C SER A 61 -0.47 -16.50 -6.74
N TYR A 62 0.16 -16.31 -5.56
CA TYR A 62 0.74 -17.39 -4.77
C TYR A 62 -0.29 -18.49 -4.49
N MET A 63 -1.45 -18.16 -3.91
CA MET A 63 -2.49 -19.16 -3.64
C MET A 63 -3.13 -19.76 -4.87
N ARG A 64 -3.15 -19.06 -6.02
CA ARG A 64 -3.57 -19.66 -7.29
C ARG A 64 -2.58 -20.74 -7.74
N GLU A 65 -1.29 -20.44 -7.67
CA GLU A 65 -0.20 -21.35 -8.05
C GLU A 65 -0.15 -22.59 -7.14
N ARG A 66 -0.20 -22.40 -5.82
CA ARG A 66 -0.21 -23.51 -4.85
C ARG A 66 -1.45 -24.41 -4.98
N ARG A 67 -2.63 -23.82 -5.30
CA ARG A 67 -3.84 -24.62 -5.61
C ARG A 67 -3.68 -25.40 -6.91
N HIS A 68 -3.14 -24.78 -7.97
CA HIS A 68 -2.93 -25.45 -9.25
C HIS A 68 -1.97 -26.66 -9.14
N GLU A 69 -0.90 -26.51 -8.37
CA GLU A 69 0.05 -27.58 -8.06
C GLU A 69 -0.63 -28.78 -7.37
N VAL A 70 -1.49 -28.52 -6.37
CA VAL A 70 -2.26 -29.56 -5.66
C VAL A 70 -3.34 -30.19 -6.55
N ASP A 71 -3.98 -29.40 -7.42
CA ASP A 71 -4.92 -29.87 -8.45
C ASP A 71 -4.25 -30.84 -9.44
N VAL A 72 -3.00 -30.58 -9.83
CA VAL A 72 -2.21 -31.44 -10.71
C VAL A 72 -1.76 -32.71 -9.98
N LEU A 73 -1.30 -32.59 -8.73
CA LEU A 73 -1.00 -33.73 -7.86
C LEU A 73 -2.20 -34.68 -7.73
N ALA A 74 -3.38 -34.16 -7.43
CA ALA A 74 -4.61 -34.93 -7.23
C ALA A 74 -5.15 -35.63 -8.50
N ARG A 75 -4.68 -35.21 -9.68
CA ARG A 75 -4.97 -35.85 -10.98
C ARG A 75 -3.87 -36.81 -11.43
N SER A 76 -2.76 -36.90 -10.72
CA SER A 76 -1.66 -37.80 -11.08
C SER A 76 -2.07 -39.28 -10.93
N PRO A 77 -1.66 -40.18 -11.85
CA PRO A 77 -2.05 -41.59 -11.78
C PRO A 77 -1.67 -42.28 -10.46
N LEU A 78 -0.52 -41.93 -9.86
CA LEU A 78 -0.06 -42.49 -8.58
C LEU A 78 -1.04 -42.15 -7.44
N VAL A 79 -1.42 -40.88 -7.32
CA VAL A 79 -2.37 -40.42 -6.28
C VAL A 79 -3.78 -41.00 -6.52
N VAL A 80 -4.23 -41.07 -7.77
CA VAL A 80 -5.54 -41.65 -8.13
C VAL A 80 -5.62 -43.14 -7.81
N THR A 81 -4.58 -43.92 -8.13
CA THR A 81 -4.52 -45.35 -7.85
C THR A 81 -4.44 -45.62 -6.35
N ALA A 82 -3.53 -44.98 -5.63
CA ALA A 82 -3.38 -45.17 -4.18
C ALA A 82 -4.65 -44.78 -3.39
N ALA A 83 -5.35 -43.71 -3.80
CA ALA A 83 -6.64 -43.34 -3.19
C ALA A 83 -7.74 -44.39 -3.44
N ARG A 84 -7.84 -44.92 -4.67
CA ARG A 84 -8.83 -45.93 -5.05
C ARG A 84 -8.59 -47.25 -4.32
N ASP A 85 -7.36 -47.75 -4.39
CA ASP A 85 -7.02 -49.11 -3.95
C ASP A 85 -6.87 -49.17 -2.42
N ALA A 86 -6.88 -48.01 -1.74
CA ALA A 86 -6.64 -47.85 -0.31
C ALA A 86 -5.32 -48.48 0.18
N ALA A 87 -4.38 -48.69 -0.76
CA ALA A 87 -3.10 -49.35 -0.53
C ALA A 87 -2.16 -48.44 0.26
N SER A 88 -2.28 -48.49 1.59
CA SER A 88 -1.29 -47.92 2.49
C SER A 88 0.09 -48.49 2.17
N ALA A 89 1.04 -47.61 1.83
CA ALA A 89 2.40 -47.93 1.39
C ALA A 89 2.56 -48.55 -0.02
N ASP A 90 2.11 -47.85 -1.07
CA ASP A 90 2.97 -47.72 -2.25
C ASP A 90 4.28 -47.02 -1.83
N PRO A 91 5.45 -47.67 -1.88
CA PRO A 91 6.70 -47.07 -1.47
C PRO A 91 7.14 -45.90 -2.37
N GLN A 92 6.76 -45.91 -3.65
CA GLN A 92 7.12 -44.85 -4.60
C GLN A 92 6.37 -43.56 -4.28
N LEU A 93 5.04 -43.64 -4.10
CA LEU A 93 4.24 -42.50 -3.65
C LEU A 93 4.65 -42.01 -2.26
N ALA A 94 4.99 -42.91 -1.32
CA ALA A 94 5.44 -42.53 0.02
C ALA A 94 6.77 -41.76 -0.01
N VAL A 95 7.74 -42.17 -0.82
CA VAL A 95 8.99 -41.42 -1.03
C VAL A 95 8.71 -40.08 -1.73
N PHE A 96 7.92 -40.09 -2.80
CA PHE A 96 7.58 -38.89 -3.56
C PHE A 96 6.92 -37.80 -2.70
N LEU A 97 5.90 -38.15 -1.90
CA LEU A 97 5.19 -37.20 -1.04
C LEU A 97 6.07 -36.70 0.11
N ARG A 98 6.91 -37.56 0.71
CA ARG A 98 7.85 -37.16 1.77
C ARG A 98 8.93 -36.20 1.27
N ASP A 99 9.37 -36.39 0.04
CA ASP A 99 10.36 -35.54 -0.62
C ASP A 99 9.77 -34.24 -1.21
N TYR A 100 8.43 -34.10 -1.25
CA TYR A 100 7.75 -32.95 -1.87
C TYR A 100 7.92 -31.62 -1.12
N PRO A 101 7.79 -31.54 0.23
CA PRO A 101 8.02 -30.31 1.01
C PRO A 101 9.45 -29.77 0.95
N GLN A 102 10.41 -30.52 0.41
CA GLN A 102 11.78 -30.03 0.19
C GLN A 102 11.94 -29.27 -1.14
N ARG A 103 10.93 -29.32 -2.01
CA ARG A 103 10.97 -28.84 -3.40
C ARG A 103 9.87 -27.81 -3.70
N SER A 104 8.91 -27.65 -2.79
CA SER A 104 7.72 -26.84 -2.93
C SER A 104 7.27 -26.30 -1.57
N ASP A 105 6.53 -25.18 -1.56
CA ASP A 105 6.08 -24.47 -0.36
C ASP A 105 4.89 -25.14 0.37
N ILE A 106 4.65 -26.42 0.09
CA ILE A 106 3.64 -27.24 0.78
C ILE A 106 4.33 -27.92 1.97
N ALA A 107 4.01 -27.51 3.19
CA ALA A 107 4.57 -28.07 4.42
C ALA A 107 4.13 -29.53 4.64
N GLU A 108 2.86 -29.84 4.33
CA GLU A 108 2.30 -31.18 4.49
C GLU A 108 1.40 -31.59 3.32
N LEU A 109 1.49 -32.85 2.91
CA LEU A 109 0.50 -33.52 2.06
C LEU A 109 -0.06 -34.73 2.80
N VAL A 110 -1.40 -34.91 2.80
CA VAL A 110 -2.08 -36.10 3.32
C VAL A 110 -3.06 -36.62 2.27
N LEU A 111 -2.91 -37.89 1.89
CA LEU A 111 -3.84 -38.57 0.99
C LEU A 111 -4.78 -39.47 1.78
N THR A 112 -6.08 -39.39 1.48
CA THR A 112 -7.12 -40.25 2.05
C THR A 112 -7.86 -40.99 0.94
N ASN A 113 -8.44 -42.15 1.26
CA ASN A 113 -9.40 -42.83 0.39
C ASN A 113 -10.82 -42.24 0.52
N SER A 114 -11.76 -42.75 -0.27
CA SER A 114 -13.19 -42.35 -0.26
C SER A 114 -13.92 -42.63 1.05
N HIS A 115 -13.31 -43.35 1.99
CA HIS A 115 -13.81 -43.64 3.33
C HIS A 115 -13.07 -42.85 4.43
N GLY A 116 -12.25 -41.86 4.07
CA GLY A 116 -11.54 -41.00 5.03
C GLY A 116 -10.41 -41.71 5.77
N VAL A 117 -10.03 -42.92 5.35
CA VAL A 117 -8.85 -43.61 5.88
C VAL A 117 -7.61 -42.98 5.24
N GLY A 118 -6.64 -42.60 6.07
CA GLY A 118 -5.35 -42.12 5.60
C GLY A 118 -4.58 -43.20 4.86
N VAL A 119 -4.09 -42.88 3.67
CA VAL A 119 -3.29 -43.79 2.81
C VAL A 119 -1.80 -43.51 2.98
N VAL A 120 -1.42 -42.23 2.97
CA VAL A 120 -0.03 -41.76 3.04
C VAL A 120 0.03 -40.27 3.41
N ALA A 121 1.08 -39.85 4.12
CA ALA A 121 1.36 -38.45 4.44
C ALA A 121 2.85 -38.12 4.25
N SER A 122 3.17 -36.89 3.83
CA SER A 122 4.56 -36.43 3.62
C SER A 122 5.37 -36.41 4.91
N THR A 123 4.72 -36.16 6.05
CA THR A 123 5.33 -36.21 7.40
C THR A 123 5.63 -37.62 7.88
N GLY A 124 5.23 -38.66 7.13
CA GLY A 124 5.30 -40.07 7.54
C GLY A 124 4.36 -40.42 8.70
N ARG A 125 3.47 -39.49 9.09
CA ARG A 125 2.52 -39.65 10.20
C ARG A 125 1.11 -39.37 9.68
N LEU A 126 0.23 -40.36 9.81
CA LEU A 126 -1.21 -40.16 9.65
C LEU A 126 -1.81 -39.82 11.03
N GLY A 127 -2.93 -39.10 11.02
CA GLY A 127 -3.69 -38.80 12.22
C GLY A 127 -4.28 -40.07 12.85
N LEU A 128 -4.54 -40.02 14.16
CA LEU A 128 -5.13 -41.13 14.91
C LEU A 128 -6.64 -41.23 14.66
N GLY A 129 -7.03 -41.81 13.52
CA GLY A 129 -8.44 -42.09 13.22
C GLY A 129 -8.78 -42.05 11.73
N THR A 130 -10.01 -41.65 11.43
CA THR A 130 -10.49 -41.42 10.06
C THR A 130 -10.95 -39.98 9.90
N TYR A 131 -10.57 -39.35 8.79
CA TYR A 131 -10.83 -37.95 8.49
C TYR A 131 -12.29 -37.69 8.04
N GLN A 132 -13.21 -38.65 8.22
CA GLN A 132 -14.62 -38.50 7.79
C GLN A 132 -15.35 -37.32 8.46
N GLN A 133 -14.93 -36.94 9.67
CA GLN A 133 -15.52 -35.86 10.45
C GLN A 133 -14.90 -34.48 10.14
N GLU A 134 -13.82 -34.44 9.36
CA GLU A 134 -13.11 -33.20 9.04
C GLU A 134 -13.89 -32.32 8.07
N VAL A 135 -14.00 -31.03 8.40
CA VAL A 135 -14.68 -30.03 7.56
C VAL A 135 -14.05 -29.97 6.17
N TRP A 136 -12.72 -30.01 6.08
CA TRP A 136 -11.99 -30.00 4.81
C TRP A 136 -12.27 -31.24 3.95
N TRP A 137 -12.45 -32.40 4.57
CA TRP A 137 -12.66 -33.67 3.87
C TRP A 137 -14.10 -33.75 3.33
N GLN A 138 -15.09 -33.40 4.16
CA GLN A 138 -16.50 -33.38 3.77
C GLN A 138 -16.77 -32.36 2.66
N ALA A 139 -16.21 -31.15 2.78
CA ALA A 139 -16.34 -30.12 1.75
C ALA A 139 -15.62 -30.52 0.45
N ALA A 140 -14.40 -31.06 0.52
CA ALA A 140 -13.69 -31.52 -0.68
C ALA A 140 -14.44 -32.64 -1.42
N LEU A 141 -15.03 -33.62 -0.72
CA LEU A 141 -15.85 -34.65 -1.38
C LEU A 141 -17.13 -34.10 -2.02
N ARG A 142 -17.84 -33.20 -1.32
CA ARG A 142 -19.12 -32.62 -1.74
C ARG A 142 -18.96 -31.62 -2.88
N ASP A 143 -18.11 -30.62 -2.67
CA ASP A 143 -17.98 -29.43 -3.51
C ASP A 143 -16.81 -29.55 -4.50
N GLY A 144 -15.97 -30.58 -4.36
CA GLY A 144 -14.79 -30.86 -5.18
C GLY A 144 -13.49 -30.31 -4.60
N ALA A 145 -13.54 -29.22 -3.83
CA ALA A 145 -12.40 -28.67 -3.10
C ALA A 145 -12.83 -27.90 -1.85
N PHE A 146 -11.88 -27.71 -0.93
CA PHE A 146 -11.98 -26.90 0.28
C PHE A 146 -10.74 -26.02 0.43
N GLU A 147 -10.90 -24.84 1.03
CA GLU A 147 -9.80 -23.91 1.32
C GLU A 147 -10.14 -23.13 2.59
N GLY A 148 -9.29 -23.20 3.62
CA GLY A 148 -9.56 -22.57 4.91
C GLY A 148 -8.32 -22.42 5.79
N TYR A 149 -8.43 -21.62 6.85
CA TYR A 149 -7.41 -21.49 7.89
C TYR A 149 -7.62 -22.54 8.99
N SER A 150 -6.53 -23.02 9.60
CA SER A 150 -6.55 -24.09 10.60
C SER A 150 -5.67 -23.75 11.80
N PRO A 151 -6.25 -23.14 12.85
CA PRO A 151 -5.52 -22.76 14.04
C PRO A 151 -5.27 -23.96 14.97
N GLY A 152 -4.21 -24.75 14.71
CA GLY A 152 -3.65 -25.64 15.74
C GLY A 152 -2.72 -26.76 15.29
N ASP A 153 -3.07 -27.53 14.26
CA ASP A 153 -2.44 -28.86 14.04
C ASP A 153 -1.15 -28.84 13.20
N SER A 154 -0.82 -27.70 12.57
CA SER A 154 0.44 -27.49 11.82
C SER A 154 1.65 -27.29 12.75
N SER A 155 1.81 -28.21 13.72
CA SER A 155 2.66 -28.19 14.92
C SER A 155 4.19 -28.18 14.69
N ARG A 156 4.66 -27.71 13.52
CA ARG A 156 6.08 -27.58 13.18
C ARG A 156 6.43 -26.47 12.18
N SER A 157 5.46 -25.83 11.51
CA SER A 157 5.72 -24.95 10.35
C SER A 157 4.79 -23.74 10.30
N GLY A 158 5.12 -22.71 11.10
CA GLY A 158 4.60 -21.35 10.94
C GLY A 158 3.07 -21.24 11.00
N SER A 159 2.54 -20.28 10.24
CA SER A 159 1.12 -20.24 9.88
C SER A 159 0.93 -20.88 8.50
N ALA A 160 -0.11 -21.70 8.39
CA ALA A 160 -0.40 -22.48 7.20
C ALA A 160 -1.88 -22.39 6.82
N VAL A 161 -2.16 -22.62 5.54
CA VAL A 161 -3.53 -22.67 5.00
C VAL A 161 -3.79 -24.06 4.47
N GLU A 162 -4.96 -24.59 4.80
CA GLU A 162 -5.40 -25.89 4.31
C GLU A 162 -6.09 -25.73 2.97
N TYR A 163 -5.60 -26.46 1.97
CA TYR A 163 -6.29 -26.68 0.70
C TYR A 163 -6.49 -28.17 0.50
N ALA A 164 -7.73 -28.60 0.25
CA ALA A 164 -8.05 -30.00 0.01
C ALA A 164 -8.87 -30.17 -1.26
N VAL A 165 -8.64 -31.25 -2.00
CA VAL A 165 -9.27 -31.49 -3.31
C VAL A 165 -9.66 -32.96 -3.48
N ALA A 166 -10.82 -33.19 -4.09
CA ALA A 166 -11.29 -34.53 -4.44
C ALA A 166 -10.40 -35.18 -5.50
N VAL A 167 -9.74 -36.27 -5.14
CA VAL A 167 -9.03 -37.15 -6.07
C VAL A 167 -10.09 -37.92 -6.87
N ARG A 168 -10.16 -37.67 -8.18
CA ARG A 168 -11.18 -38.26 -9.06
C ARG A 168 -10.50 -39.07 -10.17
N ALA A 169 -10.85 -40.34 -10.27
CA ALA A 169 -10.41 -41.18 -11.38
C ALA A 169 -11.15 -40.80 -12.68
N PRO A 170 -10.51 -40.87 -13.86
CA PRO A 170 -11.18 -40.63 -15.14
C PRO A 170 -12.45 -41.49 -15.29
N GLY A 171 -13.56 -40.85 -15.68
CA GLY A 171 -14.87 -41.49 -15.85
C GLY A 171 -15.61 -41.87 -14.54
N ALA A 172 -15.02 -41.68 -13.36
CA ALA A 172 -15.67 -42.02 -12.09
C ALA A 172 -16.59 -40.89 -11.58
N ALA A 173 -17.87 -41.21 -11.37
CA ALA A 173 -18.85 -40.26 -10.83
C ALA A 173 -18.59 -39.86 -9.37
N ARG A 174 -17.96 -40.74 -8.59
CA ARG A 174 -17.57 -40.50 -7.18
C ARG A 174 -16.05 -40.29 -7.07
N PRO A 175 -15.56 -39.42 -6.17
CA PRO A 175 -14.14 -39.35 -5.83
C PRO A 175 -13.59 -40.71 -5.36
N ALA A 176 -12.34 -40.98 -5.69
CA ALA A 176 -11.55 -42.06 -5.12
C ALA A 176 -11.03 -41.71 -3.71
N GLY A 177 -10.95 -40.42 -3.37
CA GLY A 177 -10.51 -39.93 -2.08
C GLY A 177 -10.33 -38.41 -2.04
N VAL A 178 -9.57 -37.91 -1.05
CA VAL A 178 -9.23 -36.48 -0.91
C VAL A 178 -7.73 -36.35 -0.67
N LEU A 179 -7.08 -35.44 -1.42
CA LEU A 179 -5.72 -34.97 -1.17
C LEU A 179 -5.81 -33.64 -0.41
N ARG A 180 -5.21 -33.58 0.77
CA ARG A 180 -5.04 -32.39 1.61
C ARG A 180 -3.62 -31.87 1.48
N ALA A 181 -3.47 -30.55 1.41
CA ALA A 181 -2.22 -29.83 1.42
C ALA A 181 -2.23 -28.72 2.48
N GLY A 182 -1.23 -28.70 3.36
CA GLY A 182 -0.92 -27.57 4.22
C GLY A 182 0.07 -26.65 3.50
N VAL A 183 -0.40 -25.52 2.99
CA VAL A 183 0.43 -24.52 2.29
C VAL A 183 1.11 -23.64 3.33
N ALA A 184 2.45 -23.62 3.34
CA ALA A 184 3.21 -22.75 4.24
C ALA A 184 3.10 -21.28 3.80
N LEU A 185 2.97 -20.38 4.76
CA LEU A 185 2.96 -18.94 4.50
C LEU A 185 4.27 -18.24 4.87
N ASP A 186 5.25 -18.94 5.44
CA ASP A 186 6.58 -18.38 5.75
C ASP A 186 7.25 -17.75 4.52
N ARG A 187 7.21 -18.41 3.35
CA ARG A 187 7.78 -17.87 2.11
C ARG A 187 6.95 -16.73 1.53
N LEU A 188 5.63 -16.75 1.68
CA LEU A 188 4.80 -15.57 1.35
C LEU A 188 5.21 -14.39 2.23
N GLY A 189 5.34 -14.59 3.55
CA GLY A 189 5.85 -13.61 4.50
C GLY A 189 7.21 -13.05 4.10
N GLN A 190 8.17 -13.91 3.72
CA GLN A 190 9.49 -13.49 3.21
C GLN A 190 9.37 -12.64 1.93
N LEU A 191 8.57 -13.06 0.95
CA LEU A 191 8.34 -12.29 -0.28
C LEU A 191 7.73 -10.92 0.04
N LEU A 192 6.73 -10.86 0.92
CA LEU A 192 6.12 -9.60 1.34
C LEU A 192 7.11 -8.69 2.10
N ALA A 193 8.01 -9.26 2.90
CA ALA A 193 9.05 -8.53 3.65
C ALA A 193 10.10 -7.86 2.75
N THR A 194 10.20 -8.23 1.46
CA THR A 194 11.06 -7.52 0.49
C THR A 194 10.48 -6.19 0.00
N SER A 195 9.24 -5.85 0.37
CA SER A 195 8.57 -4.61 -0.05
C SER A 195 9.03 -3.41 0.78
N ASP A 196 9.40 -2.29 0.16
CA ASP A 196 9.55 -1.01 0.88
C ASP A 196 8.18 -0.44 1.28
N LEU A 197 7.74 -0.85 2.46
CA LEU A 197 6.53 -0.33 3.11
C LEU A 197 6.68 1.14 3.52
N GLY A 198 7.90 1.63 3.64
CA GLY A 198 8.22 2.91 4.23
C GLY A 198 8.27 2.89 5.76
N ASP A 199 8.71 4.02 6.29
CA ASP A 199 9.13 4.18 7.67
C ASP A 199 8.00 3.89 8.68
N GLY A 200 8.19 2.87 9.54
CA GLY A 200 7.22 2.45 10.56
C GLY A 200 5.93 1.79 10.01
N ALA A 201 5.85 1.48 8.72
CA ALA A 201 4.74 0.74 8.15
C ALA A 201 4.93 -0.77 8.27
N TYR A 202 3.83 -1.52 8.35
CA TYR A 202 3.81 -2.97 8.38
C TYR A 202 2.58 -3.55 7.67
N LEU A 203 2.61 -4.86 7.43
CA LEU A 203 1.57 -5.61 6.73
C LEU A 203 1.06 -6.75 7.62
N GLU A 204 -0.23 -7.03 7.52
CA GLU A 204 -0.84 -8.28 7.97
C GLU A 204 -1.70 -8.84 6.84
N LEU A 205 -1.77 -10.15 6.75
CA LEU A 205 -2.73 -10.89 5.94
C LEU A 205 -3.72 -11.55 6.89
N VAL A 206 -5.01 -11.24 6.77
CA VAL A 206 -6.08 -11.74 7.64
C VAL A 206 -7.14 -12.52 6.86
N ASP A 207 -7.83 -13.44 7.54
CA ASP A 207 -9.02 -14.12 6.99
C ASP A 207 -10.31 -13.28 7.12
N ASP A 208 -11.44 -13.86 6.73
CA ASP A 208 -12.77 -13.25 6.83
C ASP A 208 -13.21 -13.02 8.29
N MET A 209 -12.85 -13.91 9.20
CA MET A 209 -13.06 -13.75 10.65
C MET A 209 -12.13 -12.68 11.26
N GLY A 210 -10.99 -12.40 10.64
CA GLY A 210 -9.97 -11.45 11.07
C GLY A 210 -8.72 -12.08 11.70
N HIS A 211 -8.58 -13.40 11.70
CA HIS A 211 -7.37 -14.05 12.21
C HIS A 211 -6.18 -13.72 11.30
N VAL A 212 -5.04 -13.36 11.91
CA VAL A 212 -3.79 -13.10 11.20
C VAL A 212 -3.24 -14.41 10.63
N ILE A 213 -3.37 -14.59 9.31
CA ILE A 213 -2.83 -15.72 8.57
C ILE A 213 -1.33 -15.54 8.29
N ALA A 214 -0.83 -14.30 8.11
CA ALA A 214 0.61 -14.04 7.99
C ALA A 214 1.00 -12.59 8.35
N THR A 215 2.18 -12.43 8.96
CA THR A 215 2.80 -11.12 9.23
C THR A 215 4.23 -11.12 8.70
N PRO A 216 4.59 -10.31 7.69
CA PRO A 216 5.94 -10.33 7.08
C PRO A 216 7.05 -9.84 8.00
N ASN A 217 6.72 -8.97 8.97
CA ASN A 217 7.67 -8.31 9.85
C ASN A 217 7.34 -8.65 11.31
N ARG A 218 8.23 -9.33 12.03
CA ARG A 218 8.00 -9.92 13.36
C ARG A 218 7.81 -8.93 14.51
N ALA A 219 7.65 -7.63 14.24
CA ALA A 219 7.08 -6.71 15.20
C ALA A 219 5.66 -7.21 15.55
N GLN A 220 5.46 -7.59 16.82
CA GLN A 220 4.33 -8.44 17.19
C GLN A 220 2.98 -7.80 16.80
N PRO A 221 2.06 -8.57 16.16
CA PRO A 221 0.68 -8.14 16.06
C PRO A 221 0.10 -8.12 17.48
N GLU A 222 -0.09 -6.90 17.99
CA GLU A 222 -0.78 -6.66 19.26
C GLU A 222 -2.24 -7.17 19.11
N PRO A 223 -2.74 -8.09 19.96
CA PRO A 223 -4.10 -8.61 19.87
C PRO A 223 -5.17 -7.55 20.22
N GLY A 224 -5.35 -6.57 19.34
CA GLY A 224 -6.29 -5.47 19.49
C GLY A 224 -7.67 -5.85 18.98
N ALA A 225 -8.67 -5.82 19.87
CA ALA A 225 -10.08 -6.18 19.59
C ALA A 225 -10.84 -5.20 18.66
N GLN A 226 -10.16 -4.65 17.64
CA GLN A 226 -10.66 -3.68 16.67
C GLN A 226 -10.49 -4.18 15.21
N GLU A 227 -9.94 -5.38 14.99
CA GLU A 227 -9.84 -6.01 13.65
C GLU A 227 -11.21 -6.40 13.08
N GLN A 228 -12.22 -6.53 13.95
CA GLN A 228 -13.62 -6.65 13.59
C GLN A 228 -14.23 -5.31 13.10
N ALA A 229 -13.59 -4.17 13.36
CA ALA A 229 -14.05 -2.84 12.93
C ALA A 229 -13.46 -2.38 11.59
N ILE A 230 -12.64 -3.22 10.93
CA ILE A 230 -12.09 -2.95 9.60
C ILE A 230 -13.08 -3.47 8.53
N PRO A 231 -13.58 -2.62 7.62
CA PRO A 231 -14.45 -3.06 6.53
C PRO A 231 -13.76 -4.08 5.60
N ARG A 232 -14.49 -5.14 5.29
CA ARG A 232 -14.08 -6.27 4.43
C ARG A 232 -14.77 -6.17 3.07
N GLU A 233 -14.50 -5.08 2.36
CA GLU A 233 -15.13 -4.79 1.06
C GLU A 233 -14.38 -5.44 -0.11
N GLU A 234 -15.06 -5.55 -1.25
CA GLU A 234 -14.50 -5.97 -2.55
C GLU A 234 -13.52 -4.94 -3.16
N ARG A 235 -13.38 -3.76 -2.54
CA ARG A 235 -12.54 -2.65 -3.01
C ARG A 235 -11.60 -2.20 -1.89
N PRO A 236 -10.39 -1.70 -2.20
CA PRO A 236 -9.48 -1.26 -1.16
C PRO A 236 -9.97 -0.04 -0.35
N VAL A 237 -10.28 -0.25 0.94
CA VAL A 237 -10.79 0.76 1.87
C VAL A 237 -9.64 1.40 2.65
N THR A 238 -9.71 2.72 2.86
CA THR A 238 -8.73 3.48 3.64
C THR A 238 -9.42 4.11 4.85
N LEU A 239 -8.93 3.85 6.07
CA LEU A 239 -9.47 4.36 7.33
C LEU A 239 -8.35 4.69 8.32
N VAL A 240 -8.66 5.43 9.40
CA VAL A 240 -7.73 5.69 10.51
C VAL A 240 -8.28 5.01 11.78
N VAL A 241 -7.52 4.06 12.31
CA VAL A 241 -7.86 3.31 13.53
C VAL A 241 -7.07 3.89 14.71
N ARG A 242 -7.65 3.93 15.90
CA ARG A 242 -6.96 4.32 17.15
C ARG A 242 -6.52 3.07 17.90
N THR A 243 -5.25 2.69 17.74
CA THR A 243 -4.62 1.57 18.45
C THR A 243 -4.03 2.02 19.79
N SER A 244 -3.52 1.06 20.58
CA SER A 244 -2.72 1.34 21.79
C SER A 244 -1.46 2.15 21.52
N ARG A 245 -0.92 2.11 20.28
CA ARG A 245 0.24 2.89 19.85
C ARG A 245 -0.14 4.30 19.33
N GLY A 246 -1.42 4.62 19.27
CA GLY A 246 -1.96 5.88 18.75
C GLY A 246 -2.75 5.71 17.45
N PRO A 247 -3.00 6.81 16.70
CA PRO A 247 -3.67 6.74 15.41
C PRO A 247 -2.78 6.09 14.34
N GLU A 248 -3.30 5.05 13.69
CA GLU A 248 -2.68 4.36 12.56
C GLU A 248 -3.59 4.49 11.32
N LEU A 249 -2.99 4.84 10.19
CA LEU A 249 -3.60 4.74 8.87
C LEU A 249 -3.64 3.25 8.50
N VAL A 250 -4.83 2.73 8.20
CA VAL A 250 -5.06 1.34 7.79
C VAL A 250 -5.66 1.33 6.39
N VAL A 251 -5.08 0.52 5.50
CA VAL A 251 -5.64 0.23 4.19
C VAL A 251 -5.90 -1.26 4.08
N SER A 252 -7.17 -1.62 3.95
CA SER A 252 -7.62 -3.00 3.70
C SER A 252 -7.74 -3.21 2.19
N ALA A 253 -7.21 -4.31 1.65
CA ALA A 253 -7.37 -4.70 0.24
C ALA A 253 -7.69 -6.21 0.13
N PRO A 254 -8.76 -6.60 -0.58
CA PRO A 254 -9.15 -8.01 -0.69
C PRO A 254 -8.14 -8.81 -1.54
N ALA A 255 -7.84 -10.01 -1.06
CA ALA A 255 -6.97 -10.99 -1.66
C ALA A 255 -7.66 -12.36 -1.75
N ASN A 256 -7.07 -13.27 -2.52
CA ASN A 256 -7.51 -14.66 -2.67
C ASN A 256 -9.03 -14.80 -2.94
N GLN A 257 -9.51 -14.14 -4.00
CA GLN A 257 -10.94 -14.12 -4.40
C GLN A 257 -11.89 -13.54 -3.34
N GLY A 258 -11.41 -12.67 -2.47
CA GLY A 258 -12.22 -12.07 -1.40
C GLY A 258 -12.40 -12.98 -0.18
N LYS A 259 -11.57 -14.01 -0.01
CA LYS A 259 -11.50 -14.81 1.22
C LYS A 259 -10.60 -14.17 2.28
N TRP A 260 -9.60 -13.38 1.86
CA TRP A 260 -8.57 -12.80 2.71
C TRP A 260 -8.46 -11.29 2.49
N TRP A 261 -7.92 -10.57 3.46
CA TRP A 261 -7.60 -9.14 3.33
C TRP A 261 -6.15 -8.86 3.70
N VAL A 262 -5.51 -8.00 2.91
CA VAL A 262 -4.21 -7.42 3.22
C VAL A 262 -4.46 -6.11 3.94
N LEU A 263 -3.95 -6.02 5.17
CA LEU A 263 -3.97 -4.80 5.98
C LEU A 263 -2.58 -4.15 5.92
N PHE A 264 -2.47 -3.05 5.18
CA PHE A 264 -1.33 -2.14 5.32
C PHE A 264 -1.61 -1.19 6.50
N ARG A 265 -0.71 -1.16 7.50
CA ARG A 265 -0.82 -0.27 8.66
C ARG A 265 0.40 0.63 8.76
N GLN A 266 0.19 1.92 9.06
CA GLN A 266 1.27 2.86 9.34
C GLN A 266 0.84 3.93 10.36
N PRO A 267 1.62 4.26 11.40
CA PRO A 267 1.33 5.38 12.30
C PRO A 267 1.10 6.68 11.53
N THR A 268 0.03 7.42 11.80
CA THR A 268 -0.31 8.62 11.01
C THR A 268 0.76 9.71 11.11
N SER A 269 1.53 9.72 12.20
CA SER A 269 2.70 10.60 12.40
C SER A 269 3.86 10.28 11.44
N ARG A 270 4.01 9.03 10.98
CA ARG A 270 4.96 8.64 9.92
C ARG A 270 4.35 8.87 8.54
N ALA A 271 3.11 8.41 8.32
CA ALA A 271 2.40 8.56 7.05
C ALA A 271 2.29 10.03 6.59
N TYR A 272 2.13 10.97 7.55
CA TYR A 272 2.03 12.40 7.28
C TYR A 272 3.27 13.21 7.72
N ALA A 273 4.42 12.56 7.98
CA ALA A 273 5.66 13.24 8.37
C ALA A 273 6.09 14.31 7.34
N ALA A 274 5.99 13.98 6.05
CA ALA A 274 6.26 14.90 4.95
C ALA A 274 5.30 16.12 4.93
N VAL A 275 4.06 15.96 5.42
CA VAL A 275 3.11 17.07 5.56
C VAL A 275 3.58 18.03 6.64
N GLN A 276 4.06 17.50 7.78
CA GLN A 276 4.50 18.34 8.90
C GLN A 276 5.81 19.09 8.61
N SER A 277 6.76 18.49 7.87
CA SER A 277 7.94 19.22 7.40
C SER A 277 7.57 20.30 6.37
N THR A 278 6.77 19.98 5.35
CA THR A 278 6.32 20.96 4.35
C THR A 278 5.52 22.10 4.96
N LEU A 279 4.65 21.84 5.94
CA LEU A 279 3.93 22.89 6.67
C LEU A 279 4.89 23.83 7.42
N HIS A 280 5.98 23.32 7.99
CA HIS A 280 6.98 24.15 8.65
C HIS A 280 7.71 25.05 7.63
N THR A 281 8.03 24.53 6.44
CA THR A 281 8.59 25.33 5.33
C THR A 281 7.60 26.38 4.82
N ILE A 282 6.31 26.07 4.71
CA ILE A 282 5.25 27.03 4.33
C ILE A 282 5.15 28.16 5.36
N TRP A 283 5.17 27.85 6.66
CA TRP A 283 5.15 28.87 7.71
C TRP A 283 6.40 29.75 7.71
N LEU A 284 7.59 29.20 7.49
CA LEU A 284 8.82 29.99 7.31
C LEU A 284 8.74 30.90 6.08
N GLY A 285 8.20 30.40 4.96
CA GLY A 285 7.98 31.18 3.74
C GLY A 285 6.96 32.33 3.95
N ALA A 286 5.86 32.06 4.65
CA ALA A 286 4.86 33.07 4.99
C ALA A 286 5.42 34.14 5.96
N ALA A 287 6.24 33.74 6.93
CA ALA A 287 6.94 34.67 7.82
C ALA A 287 7.95 35.55 7.06
N ALA A 288 8.72 34.97 6.13
CA ALA A 288 9.64 35.71 5.27
C ALA A 288 8.89 36.71 4.36
N LEU A 289 7.76 36.31 3.77
CA LEU A 289 6.88 37.20 3.00
C LEU A 289 6.32 38.35 3.83
N LEU A 290 5.91 38.08 5.08
CA LEU A 290 5.42 39.11 6.00
C LEU A 290 6.52 40.11 6.38
N VAL A 291 7.74 39.64 6.68
CA VAL A 291 8.90 40.51 6.92
C VAL A 291 9.24 41.35 5.69
N LEU A 292 9.22 40.75 4.48
CA LEU A 292 9.45 41.46 3.23
C LEU A 292 8.39 42.55 2.99
N ALA A 293 7.11 42.24 3.21
CA ALA A 293 6.01 43.20 3.06
C ALA A 293 6.10 44.35 4.06
N LEU A 294 6.47 44.08 5.32
CA LEU A 294 6.70 45.11 6.34
C LEU A 294 7.90 46.00 5.99
N LEU A 295 9.00 45.45 5.47
CA LEU A 295 10.13 46.22 4.93
C LEU A 295 9.71 47.10 3.74
N LEU A 296 8.83 46.60 2.87
CA LEU A 296 8.32 47.33 1.72
C LEU A 296 7.44 48.52 2.15
N VAL A 297 6.52 48.30 3.10
CA VAL A 297 5.69 49.36 3.71
C VAL A 297 6.55 50.40 4.43
N TRP A 298 7.56 49.95 5.20
CA TRP A 298 8.49 50.84 5.89
C TRP A 298 9.30 51.72 4.91
N ARG A 299 9.87 51.12 3.86
CA ARG A 299 10.62 51.84 2.81
C ARG A 299 9.73 52.80 2.02
N LEU A 300 8.48 52.46 1.76
CA LEU A 300 7.53 53.37 1.11
C LEU A 300 7.23 54.58 2.02
N GLY A 301 7.08 54.33 3.33
CA GLY A 301 6.89 55.37 4.34
C GLY A 301 8.07 56.34 4.47
N THR A 302 9.31 55.85 4.43
CA THR A 302 10.50 56.71 4.44
C THR A 302 10.62 57.53 3.16
N TRP A 303 10.45 56.90 1.98
CA TRP A 303 10.51 57.59 0.68
C TRP A 303 9.45 58.69 0.52
N VAL A 304 8.20 58.44 0.95
CA VAL A 304 7.15 59.48 0.98
C VAL A 304 7.52 60.60 1.96
N THR A 305 8.15 60.28 3.08
CA THR A 305 8.59 61.29 4.06
C THR A 305 9.68 62.18 3.48
N GLU A 306 10.72 61.60 2.86
CA GLU A 306 11.81 62.31 2.16
C GLU A 306 11.29 63.22 1.04
N ARG A 307 10.36 62.72 0.22
CA ARG A 307 9.74 63.50 -0.86
C ARG A 307 8.97 64.71 -0.34
N VAL A 308 8.20 64.55 0.74
CA VAL A 308 7.39 65.63 1.32
C VAL A 308 8.23 66.64 2.10
N THR A 309 9.29 66.23 2.80
CA THR A 309 10.18 67.16 3.51
C THR A 309 11.14 67.89 2.58
N GLY A 310 11.62 67.25 1.51
CA GLY A 310 12.50 67.87 0.51
C GLY A 310 11.82 68.98 -0.29
N ALA A 311 10.56 68.79 -0.68
CA ALA A 311 9.81 69.78 -1.46
C ALA A 311 9.59 71.12 -0.72
N GLY A 312 9.54 71.10 0.62
CA GLY A 312 9.28 72.28 1.44
C GLY A 312 10.43 73.27 1.59
N ARG A 313 11.60 73.03 0.96
CA ARG A 313 12.82 73.86 1.15
C ARG A 313 13.30 74.61 -0.09
N GLY A 314 12.50 74.64 -1.16
CA GLY A 314 12.87 75.24 -2.46
C GLY A 314 12.45 76.69 -2.69
N GLY A 315 11.71 77.32 -1.78
CA GLY A 315 11.23 78.71 -1.93
C GLY A 315 11.79 79.63 -0.86
N GLY A 316 12.89 80.34 -1.16
CA GLY A 316 13.51 81.27 -0.21
C GLY A 316 15.00 81.55 -0.43
N SER A 317 15.42 81.84 -1.67
CA SER A 317 16.76 82.34 -1.99
C SER A 317 16.65 83.69 -2.69
N GLU A 318 16.46 84.74 -1.89
CA GLU A 318 16.38 86.12 -2.38
C GLU A 318 17.79 86.65 -2.67
N SER A 319 18.00 87.18 -3.87
CA SER A 319 19.31 87.59 -4.38
C SER A 319 19.46 89.11 -4.41
N HIS A 320 20.45 89.66 -3.70
CA HIS A 320 20.95 91.01 -3.99
C HIS A 320 22.41 91.23 -3.56
N ASP A 321 23.16 91.96 -4.39
CA ASP A 321 24.56 92.36 -4.21
C ASP A 321 24.75 93.46 -3.13
N GLY A 322 25.94 93.72 -2.57
CA GLY A 322 27.25 93.08 -2.78
C GLY A 322 28.44 94.02 -2.45
N TRP A 323 29.60 93.76 -3.08
CA TRP A 323 30.84 94.57 -3.15
C TRP A 323 31.87 94.62 -1.97
N ARG A 324 33.11 94.20 -2.32
CA ARG A 324 34.45 94.66 -1.86
C ARG A 324 34.83 94.64 -0.37
N SER A 325 35.89 93.87 -0.08
CA SER A 325 37.22 94.48 0.11
C SER A 325 38.34 93.53 -0.34
N LEU A 326 39.59 94.01 -0.43
CA LEU A 326 40.77 93.25 -0.86
C LEU A 326 41.63 92.81 0.33
N GLY A 327 42.44 91.75 0.14
CA GLY A 327 43.70 91.63 0.90
C GLY A 327 44.35 90.24 0.98
N HIS A 328 45.32 89.98 0.09
CA HIS A 328 46.64 89.34 0.39
C HIS A 328 46.72 87.94 1.07
N ARG A 329 47.78 87.12 0.91
CA ARG A 329 48.91 87.02 -0.04
C ARG A 329 49.59 85.66 0.21
N ARG A 330 50.18 85.02 -0.82
CA ARG A 330 51.25 83.99 -0.71
C ARG A 330 50.87 82.66 -0.02
N ASP A 331 51.58 81.54 -0.21
CA ASP A 331 52.61 81.18 -1.21
C ASP A 331 52.51 79.66 -1.55
N ALA A 332 53.15 79.24 -2.64
CA ALA A 332 53.42 77.83 -3.01
C ALA A 332 54.91 77.49 -2.67
N PRO A 333 55.44 76.22 -2.76
CA PRO A 333 55.28 75.31 -3.91
C PRO A 333 55.34 73.77 -3.67
N HIS A 334 54.98 73.05 -4.74
CA HIS A 334 55.46 71.74 -5.27
C HIS A 334 56.21 70.64 -4.47
N ARG A 335 56.11 69.42 -5.05
CA ARG A 335 57.00 68.23 -5.00
C ARG A 335 56.91 67.30 -3.77
N VAL A 336 57.29 66.01 -3.84
CA VAL A 336 57.18 64.96 -4.90
C VAL A 336 57.56 63.58 -4.31
N GLU A 337 56.96 62.48 -4.77
CA GLU A 337 57.42 61.08 -4.57
C GLU A 337 57.57 60.57 -3.09
N ARG A 338 57.92 59.31 -2.77
CA ARG A 338 57.54 57.96 -3.30
C ARG A 338 58.22 56.85 -2.47
N GLY A 339 57.44 55.94 -1.88
CA GLY A 339 57.92 54.66 -1.35
C GLY A 339 58.62 54.69 0.02
N GLY A 340 58.56 53.56 0.76
CA GLY A 340 59.18 53.42 2.09
C GLY A 340 58.53 52.34 2.98
N ARG A 341 59.01 51.10 2.88
CA ARG A 341 59.01 50.08 3.96
C ARG A 341 60.38 50.16 4.70
N PRO A 342 60.70 49.45 5.81
CA PRO A 342 60.00 48.31 6.45
C PRO A 342 59.97 48.28 8.03
N ALA A 343 59.38 47.19 8.58
CA ALA A 343 59.70 46.43 9.83
C ALA A 343 59.93 47.16 11.19
N VAL A 344 59.37 46.67 12.32
CA VAL A 344 59.95 45.76 13.37
C VAL A 344 59.01 45.93 14.61
N LEU A 345 58.64 45.03 15.54
CA LEU A 345 58.75 43.58 15.93
C LEU A 345 57.41 43.25 16.71
N GLY A 346 56.98 42.07 17.16
CA GLY A 346 57.33 40.64 17.03
C GLY A 346 57.09 39.85 18.35
N SER A 347 56.83 38.53 18.25
CA SER A 347 56.60 37.51 19.33
C SER A 347 55.34 37.69 20.25
N LEU A 348 54.74 36.66 20.90
CA LEU A 348 55.14 35.26 21.19
C LEU A 348 54.03 34.20 20.90
N ASP A 349 54.49 32.98 20.60
CA ASP A 349 54.04 31.61 20.95
C ASP A 349 52.58 31.10 20.93
N GLY A 350 52.42 29.88 20.38
CA GLY A 350 51.73 28.78 21.10
C GLY A 350 50.81 27.83 20.31
N GLY A 351 51.20 26.55 20.18
CA GLY A 351 50.25 25.43 19.97
C GLY A 351 50.47 24.55 18.73
N CYS A 352 50.73 23.25 18.93
CA CYS A 352 50.86 22.23 17.87
C CYS A 352 49.62 21.32 17.78
N ALA A 353 49.19 20.95 16.57
CA ALA A 353 48.39 19.75 16.31
C ALA A 353 48.57 19.28 14.85
N ALA A 354 48.36 17.98 14.57
CA ALA A 354 48.65 17.37 13.28
C ALA A 354 47.42 17.17 12.38
N ALA A 355 47.68 16.95 11.08
CA ALA A 355 46.73 16.48 10.07
C ALA A 355 46.56 14.93 10.15
N PRO A 356 45.88 14.20 9.22
CA PRO A 356 45.15 14.64 8.03
C PRO A 356 43.81 13.92 7.73
N ARG A 357 43.04 14.41 6.73
CA ARG A 357 42.77 13.65 5.48
C ARG A 357 41.99 14.46 4.42
N ARG A 358 42.25 14.14 3.15
CA ARG A 358 41.44 14.51 1.98
C ARG A 358 40.31 13.49 1.78
N GLY A 359 39.23 13.93 1.14
CA GLY A 359 38.25 13.07 0.46
C GLY A 359 37.58 13.87 -0.66
N ASP A 360 37.58 13.35 -1.88
CA ASP A 360 37.04 14.03 -3.06
C ASP A 360 35.51 13.87 -3.18
N PRO A 361 34.77 14.92 -3.59
CA PRO A 361 33.40 14.77 -4.10
C PRO A 361 33.42 14.37 -5.59
N GLY A 362 32.85 13.21 -5.90
CA GLY A 362 32.75 12.68 -7.27
C GLY A 362 31.89 13.53 -8.22
N ARG A 363 32.14 13.39 -9.52
CA ARG A 363 31.56 14.22 -10.60
C ARG A 363 30.59 13.41 -11.46
N GLY A 364 29.38 13.94 -11.68
CA GLY A 364 28.39 13.40 -12.63
C GLY A 364 27.01 13.18 -12.00
N GLY A 365 25.89 13.29 -12.72
CA GLY A 365 25.72 13.63 -14.15
C GLY A 365 24.51 14.53 -14.38
N ARG A 366 24.36 15.09 -15.59
CA ARG A 366 23.19 15.88 -16.00
C ARG A 366 22.20 14.98 -16.74
N GLY A 367 20.91 15.13 -16.45
CA GLY A 367 19.81 14.55 -17.23
C GLY A 367 18.68 15.56 -17.33
N SER A 368 18.56 16.23 -18.47
CA SER A 368 17.50 17.18 -18.80
C SER A 368 16.86 16.71 -20.10
N CYS A 369 15.55 16.49 -20.05
CA CYS A 369 14.67 16.23 -21.19
C CYS A 369 13.30 16.83 -20.85
N ASP A 370 12.90 17.88 -21.55
CA ASP A 370 11.54 18.41 -21.50
C ASP A 370 10.64 17.67 -22.50
N GLY A 371 9.33 17.62 -22.23
CA GLY A 371 8.35 16.91 -23.05
C GLY A 371 7.16 16.43 -22.21
N GLY A 372 5.96 17.00 -22.29
CA GLY A 372 5.48 18.02 -23.22
C GLY A 372 4.58 17.44 -24.32
N ALA A 373 3.53 16.71 -23.92
CA ALA A 373 2.47 16.25 -24.81
C ALA A 373 1.12 16.45 -24.11
N ASP A 374 0.39 17.48 -24.54
CA ASP A 374 -0.98 17.77 -24.10
C ASP A 374 -1.96 17.21 -25.15
N LEU A 375 -2.85 16.31 -24.74
CA LEU A 375 -3.92 15.75 -25.56
C LEU A 375 -5.13 15.43 -24.66
N GLY A 376 -5.97 16.44 -24.44
CA GLY A 376 -7.35 16.21 -24.02
C GLY A 376 -8.17 15.59 -25.15
N VAL A 377 -8.96 14.56 -24.83
CA VAL A 377 -10.04 14.04 -25.68
C VAL A 377 -11.26 13.78 -24.79
N ASP A 378 -12.45 13.99 -25.34
CA ASP A 378 -13.69 14.21 -24.60
C ASP A 378 -14.24 13.05 -23.77
N ARG A 379 -15.10 13.44 -22.81
CA ARG A 379 -15.88 12.57 -21.94
C ARG A 379 -17.36 12.67 -22.33
N ALA A 380 -17.80 11.85 -23.29
CA ALA A 380 -19.19 11.81 -23.78
C ALA A 380 -19.85 10.44 -23.56
N ASP A 381 -21.19 10.40 -23.60
CA ASP A 381 -22.03 9.25 -23.24
C ASP A 381 -21.74 7.95 -24.01
N GLU A 382 -21.71 6.83 -23.29
CA GLU A 382 -22.37 5.59 -23.74
C GLU A 382 -23.41 5.17 -22.70
N ARG A 383 -24.69 5.36 -23.03
CA ARG A 383 -25.83 4.82 -22.27
C ARG A 383 -26.40 3.63 -23.01
N LEU A 384 -26.07 2.42 -22.55
CA LEU A 384 -26.68 1.20 -23.09
C LEU A 384 -28.09 1.01 -22.51
N HIS A 385 -29.10 1.29 -23.33
CA HIS A 385 -30.48 0.84 -23.10
C HIS A 385 -30.73 -0.53 -23.76
N PRO A 386 -31.54 -1.42 -23.16
CA PRO A 386 -31.88 -2.72 -23.74
C PRO A 386 -33.09 -2.66 -24.68
N GLY A 387 -33.06 -3.50 -25.72
CA GLY A 387 -34.08 -3.62 -26.77
C GLY A 387 -33.42 -3.89 -28.14
N ASP A 388 -34.03 -4.57 -29.11
CA ASP A 388 -35.38 -5.15 -29.17
C ASP A 388 -35.38 -6.45 -30.02
N VAL A 389 -36.51 -7.17 -30.06
CA VAL A 389 -36.69 -8.48 -30.70
C VAL A 389 -37.36 -8.36 -32.07
N ARG A 390 -36.82 -9.05 -33.10
CA ARG A 390 -37.48 -9.64 -34.31
C ARG A 390 -36.41 -10.17 -35.28
N ASP A 391 -36.40 -11.44 -35.71
CA ASP A 391 -37.34 -12.21 -36.57
C ASP A 391 -36.96 -12.18 -38.06
N LEU A 392 -37.40 -13.22 -38.80
CA LEU A 392 -37.18 -13.54 -40.23
C LEU A 392 -35.87 -14.29 -40.58
N PRO A 393 -35.85 -15.10 -41.66
CA PRO A 393 -36.77 -16.23 -41.90
C PRO A 393 -36.01 -17.54 -42.30
N GLY A 394 -36.71 -18.68 -42.32
CA GLY A 394 -36.10 -20.01 -42.51
C GLY A 394 -36.09 -20.58 -43.94
N SER A 395 -36.30 -21.92 -44.03
CA SER A 395 -36.14 -22.81 -45.21
C SER A 395 -34.68 -23.28 -45.43
N VAL A 396 -34.36 -24.49 -45.92
CA VAL A 396 -35.16 -25.63 -46.45
C VAL A 396 -34.65 -26.96 -45.85
N ALA A 397 -35.52 -27.96 -45.68
CA ALA A 397 -35.14 -29.37 -45.49
C ALA A 397 -35.94 -30.30 -46.41
N PRO A 398 -35.28 -31.31 -47.03
CA PRO A 398 -35.77 -32.70 -46.96
C PRO A 398 -34.60 -33.73 -46.89
N ARG A 399 -34.75 -35.06 -46.72
CA ARG A 399 -35.94 -35.95 -46.73
C ARG A 399 -35.74 -37.23 -45.89
N ARG A 400 -36.87 -37.85 -45.54
CA ARG A 400 -37.13 -39.10 -44.78
C ARG A 400 -36.32 -40.38 -45.12
N GLY A 401 -36.18 -41.22 -44.08
CA GLY A 401 -36.33 -42.70 -44.08
C GLY A 401 -36.43 -43.18 -42.61
N ALA A 402 -37.54 -43.72 -42.07
CA ALA A 402 -38.32 -44.93 -42.37
C ALA A 402 -37.70 -46.23 -41.80
N GLY A 403 -38.42 -46.91 -40.88
CA GLY A 403 -38.05 -48.20 -40.23
C GLY A 403 -38.51 -49.44 -41.01
N PRO A 404 -38.79 -50.64 -40.40
CA PRO A 404 -39.40 -50.83 -39.07
C PRO A 404 -39.03 -52.12 -38.24
N ALA A 405 -39.73 -52.31 -37.10
CA ALA A 405 -40.27 -53.58 -36.52
C ALA A 405 -39.41 -54.69 -35.82
N GLY A 406 -39.37 -54.65 -34.47
CA GLY A 406 -39.68 -55.77 -33.53
C GLY A 406 -38.82 -57.06 -33.44
N PRO A 407 -39.24 -58.10 -32.66
CA PRO A 407 -39.88 -58.06 -31.33
C PRO A 407 -39.45 -59.21 -30.33
N CYS A 408 -40.07 -59.24 -29.13
CA CYS A 408 -40.30 -60.40 -28.22
C CYS A 408 -39.24 -60.87 -27.17
N GLY A 409 -39.77 -61.45 -26.06
CA GLY A 409 -39.08 -61.97 -24.85
C GLY A 409 -39.15 -61.01 -23.64
N GLY A 410 -39.65 -61.33 -22.43
CA GLY A 410 -40.09 -62.59 -21.80
C GLY A 410 -39.02 -63.15 -20.84
N GLY A 411 -39.25 -63.48 -19.56
CA GLY A 411 -40.43 -63.39 -18.67
C GLY A 411 -40.25 -64.32 -17.43
N ARG A 412 -41.11 -64.22 -16.38
CA ARG A 412 -41.06 -65.00 -15.09
C ARG A 412 -39.86 -64.64 -14.17
N HIS A 413 -39.76 -65.08 -12.91
CA HIS A 413 -40.71 -65.26 -11.77
C HIS A 413 -39.86 -65.44 -10.49
N GLY A 414 -40.42 -65.15 -9.31
CA GLY A 414 -39.87 -65.56 -8.02
C GLY A 414 -38.75 -64.68 -7.46
N GLU A 415 -38.45 -64.69 -6.15
CA GLU A 415 -39.13 -65.34 -5.02
C GLU A 415 -38.99 -64.46 -3.77
N ASP A 416 -39.98 -64.52 -2.87
CA ASP A 416 -40.02 -63.83 -1.58
C ASP A 416 -39.89 -64.85 -0.43
N PRO A 417 -38.85 -64.77 0.42
CA PRO A 417 -38.75 -65.61 1.61
C PRO A 417 -38.80 -64.81 2.93
N ALA A 418 -39.96 -64.93 3.59
CA ALA A 418 -40.08 -65.24 5.02
C ALA A 418 -39.42 -64.31 6.07
N ASN A 419 -40.23 -63.35 6.56
CA ASN A 419 -40.15 -62.80 7.91
C ASN A 419 -40.34 -63.88 9.00
N PRO A 420 -39.44 -64.00 10.00
CA PRO A 420 -39.66 -64.80 11.20
C PRO A 420 -39.62 -63.96 12.51
N HIS A 421 -40.80 -63.76 13.09
CA HIS A 421 -41.13 -63.63 14.53
C HIS A 421 -40.11 -63.05 15.55
N HIS A 422 -40.57 -61.99 16.23
CA HIS A 422 -40.22 -61.68 17.62
C HIS A 422 -40.29 -62.91 18.56
N PRO A 423 -39.47 -62.92 19.61
CA PRO A 423 -40.02 -62.89 20.97
C PRO A 423 -39.72 -61.59 21.73
N ARG A 424 -40.16 -61.52 23.00
CA ARG A 424 -40.32 -60.29 23.80
C ARG A 424 -40.01 -60.57 25.28
N ARG A 425 -39.43 -59.58 25.98
CA ARG A 425 -38.99 -59.58 27.41
C ARG A 425 -37.65 -60.32 27.65
N GLY A 426 -36.82 -59.90 28.61
CA GLY A 426 -36.90 -58.68 29.43
C GLY A 426 -36.11 -58.74 30.75
N ARG A 427 -36.31 -57.69 31.57
CA ARG A 427 -35.42 -57.17 32.64
C ARG A 427 -34.25 -56.36 32.10
#